data_AF-A0A941HX61-F1
#
_entry.id   AF-A0A941HX61-F1
#
_cell.length_a   1.000
_cell.length_b   1.000
_cell.length_c   1.000
_cell.angle_alpha   90.00
_cell.angle_beta   90.00
_cell.angle_gamma   90.00
#
_symmetry.space_group_name_H-M   'P 1'
#
loop_
_entity.id
_entity.type
_entity.pdbx_description
1 polymer ?
#
loop_
_entity_poly.entity_id
_entity_poly.type
_entity_poly.pdbx_seq_one_letter_code
_entity_poly.pdbx_strand_id
1 'polypeptide(L)'
;MAMADLIPTLDDEGLANLRANAQRLENSDVARQAEQAAALLPLIDAELAERLSRAPPKAPPKARAKKVAAVAEEADEDDDSADD
;
A
#
# COMPACT_ATOMS: atom_id res chain seq x y z
N MET A 1 -6.67 -18.79 18.02
CA MET A 1 -7.18 -18.31 16.73
C MET A 1 -6.06 -18.37 15.72
N ALA A 2 -6.30 -18.96 14.57
CA ALA A 2 -5.34 -18.97 13.47
C ALA A 2 -5.45 -17.66 12.69
N MET A 3 -4.37 -17.23 12.04
CA MET A 3 -4.41 -16.04 11.16
C MET A 3 -5.41 -16.21 10.01
N ALA A 4 -5.62 -17.44 9.55
CA ALA A 4 -6.63 -17.77 8.54
C ALA A 4 -8.05 -17.35 8.95
N ASP A 5 -8.40 -17.46 10.24
CA ASP A 5 -9.73 -17.10 10.75
C ASP A 5 -9.97 -15.57 10.71
N LEU A 6 -8.89 -14.79 10.69
CA LEU A 6 -8.94 -13.33 10.73
C LEU A 6 -8.95 -12.70 9.32
N ILE A 7 -8.53 -13.43 8.28
CA ILE A 7 -8.46 -12.93 6.90
C ILE A 7 -9.78 -12.26 6.45
N PRO A 8 -10.98 -12.86 6.67
CA PRO A 8 -12.24 -12.23 6.22
C PRO A 8 -12.60 -10.96 7.00
N THR A 9 -12.03 -10.77 8.19
CA THR A 9 -12.32 -9.63 9.08
C THR A 9 -11.44 -8.41 8.80
N LEU A 10 -10.32 -8.60 8.10
CA LEU A 10 -9.41 -7.53 7.72
C LEU A 10 -10.04 -6.62 6.67
N ASP A 11 -9.71 -5.33 6.70
CA ASP A 11 -10.00 -4.41 5.62
C ASP A 11 -9.03 -4.60 4.44
N ASP A 12 -9.27 -3.90 3.33
CA ASP A 12 -8.46 -4.06 2.11
C ASP A 12 -6.99 -3.69 2.35
N GLU A 13 -6.75 -2.68 3.18
CA GLU A 13 -5.40 -2.26 3.58
C GLU A 13 -4.73 -3.31 4.45
N GLY A 14 -5.44 -3.85 5.45
CA GLY A 14 -4.97 -4.94 6.29
C GLY A 14 -4.63 -6.20 5.50
N LEU A 15 -5.47 -6.57 4.52
CA LEU A 15 -5.18 -7.69 3.62
C LEU A 15 -3.96 -7.46 2.74
N ALA A 16 -3.81 -6.25 2.18
CA ALA A 16 -2.64 -5.91 1.36
C ALA A 16 -1.34 -5.96 2.18
N ASN A 17 -1.37 -5.43 3.41
CA ASN A 17 -0.24 -5.49 4.34
C ASN A 17 0.07 -6.92 4.77
N LEU A 18 -0.96 -7.72 5.09
CA LEU A 18 -0.79 -9.13 5.43
C LEU A 18 -0.16 -9.91 4.28
N ARG A 19 -0.60 -9.67 3.04
CA ARG A 19 -0.01 -10.27 1.83
C ARG A 19 1.47 -9.91 1.68
N ALA A 20 1.82 -8.63 1.77
CA ALA A 20 3.20 -8.19 1.64
C ALA A 20 4.11 -8.80 2.72
N ASN A 21 3.62 -8.91 3.95
CA ASN A 21 4.35 -9.56 5.03
C ASN A 21 4.49 -11.07 4.81
N ALA A 22 3.43 -11.75 4.36
CA ALA A 22 3.48 -13.17 4.04
C ALA A 22 4.50 -13.45 2.91
N GLN A 23 4.55 -12.64 1.86
CA GLN A 23 5.55 -12.76 0.79
C GLN A 23 6.99 -12.60 1.29
N ARG A 24 7.22 -11.68 2.23
CA ARG A 24 8.54 -11.51 2.86
C ARG A 24 8.90 -12.72 3.73
N LEU A 25 7.93 -13.27 4.47
CA LEU A 25 8.13 -14.41 5.36
C LEU A 25 8.30 -15.74 4.61
N GLU A 26 7.68 -15.89 3.43
CA GLU A 26 7.89 -17.04 2.55
C GLU A 26 9.36 -17.20 2.16
N ASN A 27 10.08 -16.08 2.01
CA ASN A 27 11.50 -16.03 1.69
C ASN A 27 12.40 -15.93 2.93
N SER A 28 11.86 -16.12 4.14
CA SER A 28 12.62 -16.08 5.39
C SER A 28 13.40 -17.38 5.61
N ASP A 29 14.60 -17.28 6.19
CA ASP A 29 15.40 -18.46 6.59
C ASP A 29 14.79 -19.24 7.75
N VAL A 30 13.74 -18.71 8.39
CA VAL A 30 13.01 -19.40 9.46
C VAL A 30 11.96 -20.32 8.84
N ALA A 31 12.28 -21.62 8.73
CA ALA A 31 11.43 -22.64 8.09
C ALA A 31 9.96 -22.58 8.51
N ARG A 32 9.68 -22.45 9.82
CA ARG A 32 8.31 -22.35 10.33
C ARG A 32 7.56 -21.13 9.82
N GLN A 33 8.24 -19.98 9.66
CA GLN A 33 7.63 -18.77 9.13
C GLN A 33 7.35 -18.90 7.63
N ALA A 34 8.28 -19.50 6.88
CA ALA A 34 8.12 -19.76 5.46
C ALA A 34 6.95 -20.72 5.19
N GLU A 35 6.85 -21.83 5.94
CA GLU A 35 5.74 -22.79 5.84
C GLU A 35 4.38 -22.14 6.17
N GLN A 36 4.33 -21.34 7.25
CA GLN A 36 3.11 -20.64 7.63
C GLN A 36 2.71 -19.59 6.58
N ALA A 37 3.68 -18.86 6.03
CA ALA A 37 3.44 -17.89 4.98
C ALA A 37 2.95 -18.54 3.69
N ALA A 38 3.58 -19.63 3.25
CA ALA A 38 3.19 -20.42 2.09
C ALA A 38 1.76 -20.97 2.22
N ALA A 39 1.33 -21.32 3.44
CA ALA A 39 -0.04 -21.75 3.71
C ALA A 39 -1.06 -20.59 3.70
N LEU A 40 -0.65 -19.37 4.08
CA LEU A 40 -1.53 -18.20 4.17
C LEU A 40 -1.70 -17.45 2.85
N LEU A 41 -0.65 -17.36 2.02
CA LEU A 41 -0.68 -16.67 0.73
C LEU A 41 -1.88 -17.04 -0.15
N PRO A 42 -2.19 -18.32 -0.41
CA PRO A 42 -3.33 -18.68 -1.25
C PRO A 42 -4.68 -18.25 -0.66
N LEU A 43 -4.81 -18.20 0.68
CA LEU A 43 -6.03 -17.76 1.35
C LEU A 43 -6.23 -16.24 1.22
N ILE A 44 -5.14 -15.49 1.35
CA ILE A 44 -5.16 -14.02 1.22
C ILE A 44 -5.46 -13.63 -0.24
N ASP A 45 -4.82 -14.29 -1.20
CA ASP A 45 -5.03 -14.03 -2.63
C ASP A 45 -6.46 -14.37 -3.06
N ALA A 46 -7.05 -15.46 -2.53
CA ALA A 46 -8.45 -15.80 -2.78
C ALA A 46 -9.41 -14.70 -2.28
N GLU A 47 -9.24 -14.23 -1.05
CA GLU A 47 -10.08 -13.16 -0.49
C GLU A 47 -9.93 -11.85 -1.28
N LEU A 48 -8.71 -11.46 -1.64
CA LEU A 48 -8.47 -10.26 -2.46
C LEU A 48 -9.14 -10.39 -3.84
N ALA A 49 -9.08 -11.56 -4.47
CA ALA A 49 -9.75 -11.82 -5.73
C ALA A 49 -11.29 -11.77 -5.60
N GLU A 50 -11.84 -12.32 -4.52
CA GLU A 50 -13.27 -12.23 -4.21
C GLU A 50 -13.71 -10.77 -4.03
N ARG A 51 -12.96 -9.97 -3.28
CA ARG A 51 -13.27 -8.55 -3.08
C ARG A 51 -13.19 -7.75 -4.37
N LEU A 52 -12.16 -7.99 -5.17
CA LEU A 52 -12.03 -7.36 -6.48
C LEU A 52 -13.24 -7.70 -7.38
N SER A 53 -13.72 -8.94 -7.31
CA SER A 53 -14.88 -9.40 -8.06
C SER A 53 -16.21 -8.84 -7.54
N ARG A 54 -16.30 -8.54 -6.24
CA ARG A 54 -17.48 -7.92 -5.60
C ARG A 54 -17.49 -6.39 -5.69
N ALA A 55 -16.35 -5.76 -5.93
CA ALA A 55 -16.24 -4.31 -5.94
C ALA A 55 -17.10 -3.73 -7.09
N PRO A 56 -18.07 -2.84 -6.79
CA PRO A 56 -18.76 -2.11 -7.84
C PRO A 56 -17.78 -1.20 -8.60
N PRO A 57 -18.03 -0.89 -9.88
CA PRO A 57 -17.12 -0.09 -10.68
C PRO A 57 -16.84 1.25 -9.99
N LYS A 58 -15.58 1.50 -9.60
CA LYS A 58 -15.17 2.77 -8.99
C LYS A 58 -15.49 3.90 -9.97
N ALA A 59 -16.37 4.80 -9.56
CA ALA A 59 -16.67 6.01 -10.32
C ALA A 59 -15.36 6.82 -10.54
N PRO A 60 -15.17 7.40 -11.73
CA PRO A 60 -13.92 8.10 -12.04
C PRO A 60 -13.71 9.27 -11.08
N PRO A 61 -12.46 9.52 -10.64
CA PRO A 61 -12.18 10.63 -9.74
C PRO A 61 -12.54 11.95 -10.42
N LYS A 62 -13.36 12.77 -9.76
CA LYS A 62 -13.62 14.15 -10.21
C LYS A 62 -12.32 14.92 -10.21
N ALA A 63 -11.87 15.35 -11.38
CA ALA A 63 -10.71 16.20 -11.55
C ALA A 63 -10.89 17.47 -10.70
N ARG A 64 -9.97 17.69 -9.74
CA ARG A 64 -9.89 18.95 -9.01
C ARG A 64 -9.29 19.98 -9.97
N ALA A 65 -10.08 20.96 -10.39
CA ALA A 65 -9.60 22.09 -11.17
C ALA A 65 -8.54 22.85 -10.35
N LYS A 66 -7.28 22.83 -10.81
CA LYS A 66 -6.23 23.70 -10.27
C LYS A 66 -6.57 25.14 -10.66
N LYS A 67 -6.96 25.95 -9.69
CA LYS A 67 -7.02 27.40 -9.84
C LYS A 67 -5.57 27.89 -9.78
N VAL A 68 -5.00 28.20 -10.94
CA VAL A 68 -3.73 28.92 -11.05
C VAL A 68 -3.94 30.32 -10.46
N ALA A 69 -3.51 30.52 -9.22
CA ALA A 69 -3.27 31.85 -8.69
C ALA A 69 -1.84 32.20 -9.08
N ALA A 70 -1.72 33.06 -10.09
CA ALA A 70 -0.51 33.80 -10.36
C ALA A 70 -0.19 34.65 -9.12
N VAL A 71 0.95 34.38 -8.50
CA VAL A 71 1.67 35.36 -7.67
C VAL A 71 2.98 35.59 -8.39
N ALA A 72 3.03 36.73 -9.06
CA ALA A 72 4.24 37.34 -9.56
C ALA A 72 4.98 38.01 -8.39
N GLU A 73 6.29 38.10 -8.59
CA GLU A 73 7.18 39.19 -8.15
C GLU A 73 7.85 39.09 -6.75
N GLU A 74 9.15 38.85 -6.85
CA GLU A 74 10.29 39.49 -6.15
C GLU A 74 10.46 39.40 -4.62
N ALA A 75 11.57 38.75 -4.25
CA ALA A 75 12.51 39.07 -3.16
C ALA A 75 13.44 37.84 -3.03
N ASP A 76 14.74 37.90 -2.93
CA ASP A 76 15.76 38.94 -2.98
C ASP A 76 17.05 38.10 -3.04
N GLU A 77 18.04 38.51 -3.84
CA GLU A 77 19.39 37.96 -3.81
C GLU A 77 20.02 38.36 -2.47
N ASP A 78 20.45 37.39 -1.65
CA ASP A 78 21.59 37.53 -0.71
C ASP A 78 21.74 36.25 0.13
N ASP A 79 22.81 35.48 -0.12
CA ASP A 79 23.58 34.60 0.79
C ASP A 79 24.48 33.72 -0.11
N ASP A 80 25.77 33.49 0.07
CA ASP A 80 26.85 34.04 0.86
C ASP A 80 28.11 33.37 0.25
N SER A 81 29.21 34.11 0.24
CA SER A 81 30.62 33.69 0.24
C SER A 81 30.95 32.18 0.11
N ALA A 82 31.73 31.83 -0.92
CA ALA A 82 32.60 30.64 -0.90
C ALA A 82 33.92 30.92 -1.64
N ASP A 83 34.89 31.44 -0.87
CA ASP A 83 36.32 31.12 -0.83
C ASP A 83 36.97 30.34 -2.01
N ASP A 84 37.90 30.99 -2.72
CA ASP A 84 39.24 30.47 -3.08
C ASP A 84 40.22 31.62 -3.34
#